data_AF-A0A520RFX0-F1
#
_entry.id   AF-A0A520RFX0-F1
#
_cell.length_a   1.000
_cell.length_b   1.000
_cell.length_c   1.000
_cell.angle_alpha   90.00
_cell.angle_beta   90.00
_cell.angle_gamma   90.00
#
_symmetry.space_group_name_H-M   'P 1'
#
loop_
_entity.id
_entity.type
_entity.pdbx_description
1 polymer ?
#
loop_
_entity_poly.entity_id
_entity_poly.type
_entity_poly.pdbx_seq_one_letter_code
_entity_poly.pdbx_strand_id
1 'polypeptide(L)'
;METRAHFVIIGAIVLILVSIAFFFVLWLGGNRAEYDEYDVIFSEGASGLSSGSPVRFNGIQKGEVGALTISEDDPTIVRARIRVESDTPVTTSTKAKLELVGFTGLAVIQLRASDKNAPLLKDEVRGIPQIQAEPSGFAAFLEGSGDIVEAVLRLLSEDNTDSFGRILSSIDKAVAALAENDEEIGQTIRNTAILTHNLADASESLAKAAEDLDVLIARDATGALTEARETMAELQILIKDVQVVVEENREPLNVFSENGLAQVGPTLAEARRAFRTLDEVLREIDRDPRGYLLNESTPQVNGGQE
;
A
#
# COMPACT_ATOMS: atom_id res chain seq x y z
N MET A 1 18.96 19.58 81.34
CA MET A 1 17.94 18.50 81.23
C MET A 1 17.28 18.64 79.86
N GLU A 2 17.79 18.01 78.79
CA GLU A 2 17.41 18.33 77.40
C GLU A 2 17.27 17.13 76.44
N THR A 3 17.08 15.91 76.93
CA THR A 3 17.12 14.70 76.07
C THR A 3 15.79 13.98 75.83
N ARG A 4 14.66 14.47 76.36
CA ARG A 4 13.34 13.80 76.13
C ARG A 4 12.48 14.41 75.01
N ALA A 5 12.79 15.63 74.56
CA ALA A 5 11.99 16.31 73.54
C ALA A 5 12.15 15.72 72.13
N HIS A 6 13.31 15.11 71.82
CA HIS A 6 13.59 14.60 70.48
C HIS A 6 12.79 13.33 70.12
N PHE A 7 12.51 12.44 71.08
CA PHE A 7 11.74 11.21 70.81
C PHE A 7 10.29 11.48 70.43
N VAL A 8 9.68 12.54 70.98
CA VAL A 8 8.32 12.95 70.62
C VAL A 8 8.28 13.49 69.19
N ILE A 9 9.30 14.25 68.79
CA ILE A 9 9.43 14.78 67.42
C ILE A 9 9.63 13.65 66.41
N ILE A 10 10.50 12.67 66.73
CA ILE A 10 10.73 11.49 65.88
C ILE A 10 9.44 10.68 65.73
N GLY A 11 8.72 10.44 66.84
CA GLY A 11 7.43 9.75 66.81
C GLY A 11 6.37 10.48 65.97
N ALA A 12 6.33 11.81 66.05
CA ALA A 12 5.43 12.64 65.23
C ALA A 12 5.77 12.56 63.74
N ILE A 13 7.05 12.59 63.37
CA ILE A 13 7.50 12.45 61.97
C ILE A 13 7.12 11.07 61.42
N VAL A 14 7.33 10.01 62.20
CA VAL A 14 6.95 8.65 61.79
C VAL A 14 5.43 8.55 61.59
N LEU A 15 4.62 9.14 62.47
CA LEU A 15 3.16 9.19 62.33
C LEU A 15 2.71 9.95 61.08
N ILE A 16 3.37 11.07 60.77
CA ILE A 16 3.12 11.85 59.55
C ILE A 16 3.47 11.03 58.31
N LEU A 17 4.63 10.37 58.29
CA LEU A 17 5.04 9.54 57.16
C LEU A 17 4.10 8.35 56.94
N VAL A 18 3.65 7.69 58.01
CA VAL A 18 2.65 6.62 57.93
C VAL A 18 1.32 7.16 57.39
N SER A 19 0.90 8.34 57.83
CA SER A 19 -0.33 8.98 57.34
C SER A 19 -0.23 9.34 55.85
N ILE A 20 0.89 9.91 55.42
CA ILE A 20 1.15 10.22 54.00
C ILE A 20 1.18 8.95 53.17
N ALA A 21 1.86 7.89 53.63
CA ALA A 21 1.89 6.61 52.93
C ALA A 21 0.48 6.01 52.81
N PHE A 22 -0.33 6.09 53.87
CA PHE A 22 -1.72 5.65 53.84
C PHE A 22 -2.57 6.44 52.83
N PHE A 23 -2.46 7.77 52.83
CA PHE A 23 -3.15 8.62 51.84
C PHE A 23 -2.66 8.36 50.42
N PHE A 24 -1.37 8.11 50.22
CA PHE A 24 -0.80 7.80 48.91
C PHE A 24 -1.34 6.48 48.35
N VAL A 25 -1.46 5.44 49.19
CA VAL A 25 -2.07 4.16 48.80
C VAL A 25 -3.55 4.33 48.43
N LEU A 26 -4.31 5.12 49.19
CA LEU A 26 -5.70 5.42 48.87
C LEU A 26 -5.85 6.22 47.56
N TRP A 27 -4.97 7.20 47.35
CA TRP A 27 -4.97 8.02 46.14
C TRP A 27 -4.65 7.18 44.89
N LEU A 28 -3.73 6.23 44.99
CA LEU A 28 -3.35 5.36 43.88
C LEU A 28 -4.50 4.45 43.41
N GLY A 29 -5.46 4.13 44.29
CA GLY A 29 -6.63 3.33 43.96
C GLY A 29 -7.83 4.12 43.39
N GLY A 30 -7.74 5.45 43.32
CA GLY A 30 -8.89 6.35 43.09
C GLY A 30 -9.33 6.51 41.64
N ASN A 31 -8.49 6.19 40.65
CA ASN A 31 -8.78 6.43 39.24
C ASN A 31 -9.11 5.12 38.51
N ARG A 32 -10.13 4.39 39.00
CA ARG A 32 -10.69 3.26 38.25
C ARG A 32 -11.52 3.84 37.11
N ALA A 33 -11.09 3.62 35.87
CA ALA A 33 -11.95 3.84 34.73
C ALA A 33 -13.22 3.00 34.91
N GLU A 34 -14.38 3.62 34.70
CA GLU A 34 -15.64 2.91 34.67
C GLU A 34 -15.68 2.10 33.37
N TYR A 35 -16.00 0.81 33.48
CA TYR A 35 -16.03 -0.10 32.34
C TYR A 35 -17.44 -0.64 32.15
N ASP A 36 -17.91 -0.61 30.92
CA ASP A 36 -19.12 -1.30 30.47
C ASP A 36 -18.74 -2.71 29.98
N GLU A 37 -19.55 -3.70 30.32
CA GLU A 37 -19.36 -5.09 29.88
C GLU A 37 -20.21 -5.40 28.65
N TYR A 38 -19.60 -6.07 27.67
CA TYR A 38 -20.29 -6.58 26.48
C TYR A 38 -19.86 -8.03 26.21
N ASP A 39 -20.76 -8.83 25.64
CA ASP A 39 -20.43 -10.19 25.19
C ASP A 39 -20.27 -10.17 23.65
N VAL A 40 -19.10 -10.52 23.15
CA VAL A 40 -18.83 -10.67 21.71
C VAL A 40 -19.02 -12.13 21.32
N ILE A 41 -19.87 -12.37 20.33
CA ILE A 41 -20.24 -13.71 19.87
C ILE A 41 -19.49 -14.00 18.57
N PHE A 42 -18.56 -14.96 18.63
CA PHE A 42 -17.84 -15.48 17.47
C PHE A 42 -18.47 -16.78 17.01
N SER A 43 -18.86 -16.83 15.74
CA SER A 43 -19.45 -18.03 15.09
C SER A 43 -18.37 -18.96 14.51
N GLU A 44 -17.11 -18.57 14.63
CA GLU A 44 -15.92 -19.28 14.18
C GLU A 44 -14.89 -19.30 15.31
N GLY A 45 -13.84 -20.13 15.19
CA GLY A 45 -12.82 -20.26 16.22
C GLY A 45 -12.13 -18.94 16.54
N ALA A 46 -12.09 -18.56 17.81
CA ALA A 46 -11.41 -17.35 18.30
C ALA A 46 -9.90 -17.58 18.51
N SER A 47 -9.23 -18.12 17.49
CA SER A 47 -7.80 -18.47 17.55
C SER A 47 -6.92 -17.23 17.81
N GLY A 48 -5.99 -17.36 18.75
CA GLY A 48 -5.08 -16.28 19.13
C GLY A 48 -5.68 -15.26 20.11
N LEU A 49 -6.96 -15.41 20.49
CA LEU A 49 -7.61 -14.57 21.50
C LEU A 49 -7.43 -15.18 22.90
N SER A 50 -7.08 -14.36 23.88
CA SER A 50 -6.91 -14.79 25.27
C SER A 50 -7.44 -13.75 26.26
N SER A 51 -7.55 -14.12 27.52
CA SER A 51 -7.86 -13.17 28.59
C SER A 51 -6.78 -12.09 28.65
N GLY A 52 -7.19 -10.83 28.64
CA GLY A 52 -6.29 -9.67 28.55
C GLY A 52 -5.96 -9.24 27.11
N SER A 53 -6.44 -9.93 26.07
CA SER A 53 -6.32 -9.45 24.70
C SER A 53 -6.92 -8.04 24.58
N PRO A 54 -6.26 -7.10 23.88
CA PRO A 54 -6.74 -5.73 23.79
C PRO A 54 -7.99 -5.65 22.91
N VAL A 55 -8.92 -4.80 23.33
CA VAL A 55 -10.11 -4.43 22.57
C VAL A 55 -9.91 -3.01 22.06
N ARG A 56 -10.01 -2.86 20.74
CA ARG A 56 -9.84 -1.58 20.05
C ARG A 56 -11.16 -1.09 19.52
N PHE A 57 -11.41 0.21 19.62
CA PHE A 57 -12.52 0.88 18.95
C PHE A 57 -11.96 1.82 17.88
N ASN A 58 -12.32 1.60 16.62
CA ASN A 58 -11.76 2.32 15.46
C ASN A 58 -10.22 2.45 15.50
N GLY A 59 -9.51 1.36 15.84
CA GLY A 59 -8.05 1.31 15.94
C GLY A 59 -7.43 1.75 17.28
N ILE A 60 -8.19 2.36 18.19
CA ILE A 60 -7.68 2.85 19.49
C ILE A 60 -8.02 1.85 20.58
N GLN A 61 -7.04 1.44 21.40
CA GLN A 61 -7.30 0.56 22.54
C GLN A 61 -8.19 1.26 23.56
N LYS A 62 -9.33 0.63 23.85
CA LYS A 62 -10.39 1.16 24.73
C LYS A 62 -10.91 0.13 25.72
N GLY A 63 -10.30 -1.05 25.75
CA GLY A 63 -10.72 -2.13 26.62
C GLY A 63 -9.84 -3.36 26.51
N GLU A 64 -10.31 -4.43 27.15
CA GLU A 64 -9.64 -5.73 27.18
C GLU A 64 -10.67 -6.87 27.27
N VAL A 65 -10.24 -8.06 26.86
CA VAL A 65 -11.03 -9.28 27.03
C VAL A 65 -10.92 -9.73 28.49
N GLY A 66 -12.05 -9.81 29.18
CA GLY A 66 -12.13 -10.30 30.55
C GLY A 66 -12.18 -11.82 30.66
N ALA A 67 -12.98 -12.47 29.82
CA ALA A 67 -13.11 -13.93 29.84
C ALA A 67 -13.49 -14.48 28.46
N LEU A 68 -13.06 -15.71 28.16
CA LEU A 68 -13.54 -16.48 27.02
C LEU A 68 -14.27 -17.72 27.54
N THR A 69 -15.45 -17.96 26.98
CA THR A 69 -16.28 -19.12 27.31
C THR A 69 -16.83 -19.72 26.02
N ILE A 70 -17.06 -21.02 26.02
CA ILE A 70 -17.74 -21.72 24.93
C ILE A 70 -19.23 -21.74 25.28
N SER A 71 -20.10 -21.52 24.30
CA SER A 71 -21.55 -21.56 24.54
C SER A 71 -22.01 -22.97 24.93
N GLU A 72 -22.87 -23.09 25.93
CA GLU A 72 -23.42 -24.39 26.37
C GLU A 72 -24.34 -25.01 25.31
N ASP A 73 -25.05 -24.16 24.55
CA ASP A 73 -26.01 -24.60 23.52
C ASP A 73 -25.33 -25.05 22.22
N ASP A 74 -24.19 -24.44 21.88
CA ASP A 74 -23.44 -24.72 20.65
C ASP A 74 -21.92 -24.59 20.90
N PRO A 75 -21.18 -25.72 20.97
CA PRO A 75 -19.74 -25.70 21.20
C PRO A 75 -18.91 -25.02 20.11
N THR A 76 -19.49 -24.74 18.94
CA THR A 76 -18.82 -24.01 17.86
C THR A 76 -18.78 -22.50 18.11
N ILE A 77 -19.63 -22.00 19.02
CA ILE A 77 -19.74 -20.58 19.34
C ILE A 77 -18.86 -20.23 20.53
N VAL A 78 -17.97 -19.27 20.32
CA VAL A 78 -17.13 -18.71 21.39
C VAL A 78 -17.68 -17.35 21.81
N ARG A 79 -17.90 -17.20 23.12
CA ARG A 79 -18.33 -15.96 23.76
C ARG A 79 -17.16 -15.32 24.49
N ALA A 80 -16.75 -14.15 24.02
CA ALA A 80 -15.73 -13.34 24.68
C ALA A 80 -16.40 -12.20 25.45
N ARG A 81 -16.29 -12.20 26.77
CA ARG A 81 -16.70 -11.07 27.59
C ARG A 81 -15.62 -10.00 27.55
N ILE A 82 -15.99 -8.82 27.07
CA ILE A 82 -15.10 -7.67 26.99
C ILE A 82 -15.50 -6.60 27.99
N ARG A 83 -14.48 -5.88 28.50
CA ARG A 83 -14.64 -4.68 29.31
C ARG A 83 -14.14 -3.50 28.49
N VAL A 84 -15.00 -2.53 28.25
CA VAL A 84 -14.71 -1.34 27.43
C VAL A 84 -14.97 -0.10 28.28
N GLU A 85 -14.11 0.91 28.18
CA GLU A 85 -14.29 2.17 28.90
C GLU A 85 -15.70 2.75 28.64
N SER A 86 -16.42 3.17 29.70
CA SER A 86 -17.80 3.64 29.61
C SER A 86 -18.00 4.92 28.77
N ASP A 87 -16.89 5.60 28.43
CA ASP A 87 -16.84 6.75 27.51
C ASP A 87 -16.91 6.36 26.03
N THR A 88 -16.79 5.07 25.72
CA THR A 88 -16.70 4.57 24.35
C THR A 88 -18.09 4.44 23.73
N PRO A 89 -18.38 5.08 22.58
CA PRO A 89 -19.70 5.07 21.97
C PRO A 89 -19.98 3.76 21.22
N VAL A 90 -20.24 2.69 21.96
CA VAL A 90 -20.69 1.40 21.39
C VAL A 90 -22.19 1.47 21.11
N THR A 91 -22.55 1.46 19.83
CA THR A 91 -23.94 1.56 19.34
C THR A 91 -24.47 0.22 18.85
N THR A 92 -25.78 0.12 18.62
CA THR A 92 -26.43 -1.07 18.01
C THR A 92 -25.89 -1.42 16.62
N SER A 93 -25.28 -0.46 15.92
CA SER A 93 -24.64 -0.67 14.62
C SER A 93 -23.18 -1.15 14.74
N THR A 94 -22.64 -1.27 15.95
CA THR A 94 -21.23 -1.62 16.16
C THR A 94 -20.99 -3.07 15.81
N LYS A 95 -19.99 -3.31 14.97
CA LYS A 95 -19.54 -4.65 14.56
C LYS A 95 -18.21 -4.96 15.21
N ALA A 96 -18.05 -6.19 15.66
CA ALA A 96 -16.79 -6.71 16.15
C ALA A 96 -16.10 -7.51 15.05
N LYS A 97 -14.80 -7.38 14.93
CA LYS A 97 -13.97 -8.17 14.02
C LYS A 97 -12.74 -8.65 14.76
N LEU A 98 -12.37 -9.90 14.53
CA LEU A 98 -11.10 -10.45 15.00
C LEU A 98 -9.99 -10.06 14.01
N GLU A 99 -8.95 -9.38 14.50
CA GLU A 99 -7.77 -9.01 13.70
C GLU A 99 -6.51 -9.62 14.34
N LEU A 100 -5.64 -10.23 13.54
CA LEU A 100 -4.34 -10.70 14.00
C LEU A 100 -3.31 -9.59 13.87
N VAL A 101 -2.52 -9.37 14.91
CA VAL A 101 -1.50 -8.33 14.95
C VAL A 101 -0.11 -8.96 15.01
N GLY A 102 0.69 -8.67 13.98
CA GLY A 102 2.07 -9.13 13.89
C GLY A 102 2.21 -10.60 13.48
N PHE A 103 3.46 -11.05 13.39
CA PHE A 103 3.82 -12.42 12.99
C PHE A 103 3.71 -13.44 14.12
N THR A 104 3.45 -12.99 15.35
CA THR A 104 3.29 -13.85 16.54
C THR A 104 1.90 -14.48 16.66
N GLY A 105 0.95 -14.09 15.82
CA GLY A 105 -0.40 -14.66 15.80
C GLY A 105 -1.31 -14.21 16.94
N LEU A 106 -0.98 -13.13 17.65
CA LEU A 106 -1.83 -12.57 18.69
C LEU A 106 -3.06 -11.90 18.07
N ALA A 107 -4.25 -12.26 18.54
CA ALA A 107 -5.50 -11.67 18.08
C ALA A 107 -5.96 -10.53 18.98
N VAL A 108 -6.58 -9.53 18.36
CA VAL A 108 -7.21 -8.38 18.99
C VAL A 108 -8.65 -8.26 18.51
N ILE A 109 -9.53 -7.76 19.37
CA ILE A 109 -10.92 -7.48 18.97
C ILE A 109 -10.99 -6.03 18.49
N GLN A 110 -11.42 -5.84 17.25
CA GLN A 110 -11.65 -4.55 16.65
C GLN A 110 -13.15 -4.26 16.58
N LEU A 111 -13.62 -3.33 17.40
CA LEU A 111 -14.95 -2.74 17.32
C LEU A 111 -14.94 -1.61 16.30
N ARG A 112 -15.91 -1.59 15.40
CA ARG A 112 -16.14 -0.52 14.42
C ARG A 112 -17.59 -0.08 14.47
N ALA A 113 -17.81 1.21 14.65
CA ALA A 113 -19.14 1.81 14.56
C ALA A 113 -19.47 2.11 13.08
N SER A 114 -20.60 1.59 12.60
CA SER A 114 -21.06 1.84 11.23
C SER A 114 -21.93 3.11 11.13
N ASP A 115 -22.75 3.40 12.13
CA ASP A 115 -23.63 4.57 12.18
C ASP A 115 -23.41 5.38 13.46
N LYS A 116 -23.25 6.70 13.30
CA LYS A 116 -23.06 7.65 14.39
C LYS A 116 -24.36 7.99 15.13
N ASN A 117 -25.51 7.81 14.48
CA ASN A 117 -26.82 8.18 15.02
C ASN A 117 -27.56 7.00 15.66
N ALA A 118 -26.99 5.80 15.62
CA ALA A 118 -27.56 4.63 16.26
C ALA A 118 -27.54 4.78 17.79
N PRO A 119 -28.59 4.32 18.49
CA PRO A 119 -28.63 4.37 19.95
C PRO A 119 -27.50 3.55 20.57
N LEU A 120 -27.10 3.93 21.78
CA LEU A 120 -26.09 3.20 22.55
C LEU A 120 -26.61 1.81 22.89
N LEU A 121 -25.79 0.80 22.66
CA LEU A 121 -26.21 -0.60 22.80
C LEU A 121 -26.58 -0.95 24.25
N LYS A 122 -25.94 -0.30 25.23
CA LYS A 122 -26.21 -0.47 26.66
C LYS A 122 -27.57 0.05 27.11
N ASP A 123 -28.16 1.00 26.39
CA ASP A 123 -29.44 1.63 26.80
C ASP A 123 -30.65 0.85 26.29
N GLU A 124 -30.47 0.03 25.26
CA GLU A 124 -31.53 -0.74 24.59
C GLU A 124 -31.78 -2.12 25.22
N VAL A 125 -30.77 -2.70 25.88
CA VAL A 125 -30.82 -4.09 26.35
C VAL A 125 -30.78 -4.15 27.87
N ARG A 126 -31.75 -4.85 28.47
CA ARG A 126 -31.69 -5.23 29.89
C ARG A 126 -30.76 -6.44 30.06
N GLY A 127 -29.50 -6.19 30.45
CA GLY A 127 -28.49 -7.22 30.69
C GLY A 127 -27.16 -6.85 30.02
N ILE A 128 -26.28 -7.85 29.87
CA ILE A 128 -25.00 -7.66 29.15
C ILE A 128 -25.32 -7.66 27.65
N PRO A 129 -25.10 -6.55 26.93
CA PRO A 129 -25.44 -6.49 25.52
C PRO A 129 -24.50 -7.36 24.69
N GLN A 130 -25.02 -7.93 23.60
CA GLN A 130 -24.27 -8.84 22.74
C GLN A 130 -23.91 -8.16 21.43
N ILE A 131 -22.65 -8.33 21.02
CA ILE A 131 -22.12 -7.83 19.74
C ILE A 131 -21.78 -9.04 18.89
N GLN A 132 -22.36 -9.12 17.69
CA GLN A 132 -22.06 -10.20 16.76
C GLN A 132 -20.74 -9.92 16.03
N ALA A 133 -19.81 -10.87 16.08
CA ALA A 133 -18.57 -10.78 15.35
C ALA A 133 -18.79 -11.12 13.87
N GLU A 134 -18.15 -10.35 13.00
CA GLU A 134 -18.07 -10.64 11.58
C GLU A 134 -17.02 -11.74 11.32
N PRO A 135 -17.23 -12.59 10.30
CA PRO A 135 -16.23 -13.56 9.88
C PRO A 135 -14.89 -12.89 9.61
N SER A 136 -13.81 -13.50 10.11
CA SER A 136 -12.46 -13.02 9.89
C SER A 136 -12.05 -13.34 8.45
N GLY A 137 -11.53 -12.33 7.75
CA GLY A 137 -10.96 -12.53 6.40
C GLY A 137 -9.75 -13.48 6.39
N PHE A 138 -9.18 -13.76 7.57
CA PHE A 138 -8.10 -14.72 7.74
C PHE A 138 -8.58 -16.17 7.73
N ALA A 139 -9.73 -16.48 8.35
CA ALA A 139 -10.33 -17.82 8.23
C ALA A 139 -10.67 -18.13 6.76
N ALA A 140 -11.25 -17.18 6.04
CA ALA A 140 -11.50 -17.28 4.60
C ALA A 140 -10.20 -17.43 3.78
N PHE A 141 -9.09 -16.80 4.21
CA PHE A 141 -7.78 -16.97 3.58
C PHE A 141 -7.17 -18.36 3.82
N LEU A 142 -7.30 -18.91 5.04
CA LEU A 142 -6.85 -20.28 5.33
C LEU A 142 -7.69 -21.32 4.59
N GLU A 143 -9.00 -21.16 4.55
CA GLU A 143 -9.88 -22.05 3.76
C GLU A 143 -9.60 -21.92 2.27
N GLY A 144 -9.29 -20.71 1.77
CA GLY A 144 -8.87 -20.44 0.39
C GLY A 144 -7.43 -20.87 0.05
N SER A 145 -6.66 -21.45 0.98
CA SER A 145 -5.28 -21.89 0.71
C SER A 145 -5.19 -23.10 -0.22
N GLY A 146 -6.25 -23.92 -0.32
CA GLY A 146 -6.36 -25.00 -1.30
C GLY A 146 -6.41 -24.48 -2.75
N ASP A 147 -7.11 -23.37 -2.97
CA ASP A 147 -7.29 -22.76 -4.29
C ASP A 147 -6.02 -22.08 -4.81
N ILE A 148 -5.15 -21.57 -3.92
CA ILE A 148 -3.86 -21.00 -4.31
C ILE A 148 -2.92 -22.10 -4.82
N VAL A 149 -2.88 -23.24 -4.15
CA VAL A 149 -2.07 -24.39 -4.61
C VAL A 149 -2.59 -24.89 -5.95
N GLU A 150 -3.91 -24.97 -6.13
CA GLU A 150 -4.51 -25.37 -7.41
C GLU A 150 -4.25 -24.34 -8.51
N ALA A 151 -4.34 -23.04 -8.23
CA ALA A 151 -4.02 -21.97 -9.17
C ALA A 151 -2.54 -21.96 -9.56
N VAL A 152 -1.63 -22.17 -8.61
CA VAL A 152 -0.19 -22.29 -8.84
C VAL A 152 0.11 -23.54 -9.66
N LEU A 153 -0.47 -24.69 -9.34
CA LEU A 153 -0.32 -25.93 -10.11
C LEU A 153 -0.88 -25.80 -11.54
N ARG A 154 -1.93 -25.01 -11.74
CA ARG A 154 -2.51 -24.72 -13.07
C ARG A 154 -1.62 -23.78 -13.89
N LEU A 155 -0.94 -22.84 -13.24
CA LEU A 155 0.09 -21.99 -13.86
C LEU A 155 1.37 -22.76 -14.19
N LEU A 156 1.67 -23.83 -13.44
CA LEU A 156 2.80 -24.74 -13.65
C LEU A 156 2.48 -25.95 -14.56
N SER A 157 1.29 -25.99 -15.16
CA SER A 157 0.93 -27.06 -16.10
C SER A 157 1.84 -27.00 -17.35
N GLU A 158 2.21 -28.17 -17.90
CA GLU A 158 3.15 -28.30 -19.03
C GLU A 158 2.80 -27.37 -20.22
N ASP A 159 1.51 -27.17 -20.50
CA ASP A 159 1.01 -26.26 -21.54
C ASP A 159 1.37 -24.78 -21.27
N ASN A 160 1.32 -24.34 -20.02
CA ASN A 160 1.64 -22.96 -19.63
C ASN A 160 3.15 -22.72 -19.62
N THR A 161 3.95 -23.71 -19.24
CA THR A 161 5.42 -23.64 -19.24
C THR A 161 5.96 -23.44 -20.66
N ASP A 162 5.39 -24.14 -21.65
CA ASP A 162 5.73 -23.99 -23.07
C ASP A 162 5.29 -22.65 -23.66
N SER A 163 4.16 -22.10 -23.22
CA SER A 163 3.73 -20.75 -23.60
C SER A 163 4.61 -19.68 -22.98
N PHE A 164 5.01 -19.86 -21.71
CA PHE A 164 5.91 -18.93 -21.01
C PHE A 164 7.30 -18.90 -21.65
N GLY A 165 7.86 -20.07 -22.00
CA GLY A 165 9.14 -20.16 -22.71
C GLY A 165 9.12 -19.48 -24.08
N ARG A 166 8.00 -19.56 -24.82
CA ARG A 166 7.82 -18.88 -26.11
C ARG A 166 7.71 -17.35 -25.98
N ILE A 167 7.00 -16.86 -24.95
CA ILE A 167 6.91 -15.43 -24.65
C ILE A 167 8.30 -14.91 -24.26
N LEU A 168 9.03 -15.64 -23.40
CA LEU A 168 10.36 -15.25 -22.96
C LEU A 168 11.36 -15.18 -24.12
N SER A 169 11.35 -16.17 -25.01
CA SER A 169 12.18 -16.16 -26.23
C SER A 169 11.85 -14.98 -27.16
N SER A 170 10.57 -14.59 -27.22
CA SER A 170 10.12 -13.45 -28.03
C SER A 170 10.56 -12.12 -27.43
N ILE A 171 10.51 -12.00 -26.10
CA ILE A 171 11.03 -10.84 -25.37
C ILE A 171 12.55 -10.73 -25.56
N ASP A 172 13.31 -11.82 -25.39
CA ASP A 172 14.76 -11.79 -25.58
C ASP A 172 15.16 -11.35 -26.99
N LYS A 173 14.43 -11.81 -28.02
CA LYS A 173 14.63 -11.37 -29.41
C LYS A 173 14.27 -9.90 -29.61
N ALA A 174 13.16 -9.44 -29.04
CA ALA A 174 12.76 -8.04 -29.11
C ALA A 174 13.78 -7.11 -28.42
N VAL A 175 14.31 -7.52 -27.26
CA VAL A 175 15.31 -6.75 -26.52
C VAL A 175 16.67 -6.82 -27.20
N ALA A 176 17.04 -7.95 -27.83
CA ALA A 176 18.26 -8.04 -28.65
C ALA A 176 18.18 -7.12 -29.87
N ALA A 177 17.04 -7.12 -30.57
CA ALA A 177 16.80 -6.21 -31.69
C ALA A 177 16.79 -4.74 -31.26
N LEU A 178 16.28 -4.42 -30.06
CA LEU A 178 16.32 -3.06 -29.53
C LEU A 178 17.74 -2.63 -29.13
N ALA A 179 18.52 -3.55 -28.53
CA ALA A 179 19.89 -3.30 -28.12
C ALA A 179 20.87 -3.19 -29.31
N GLU A 180 20.62 -3.90 -30.41
CA GLU A 180 21.39 -3.74 -31.66
C GLU A 180 21.08 -2.43 -32.40
N ASN A 181 19.88 -1.86 -32.20
CA ASN A 181 19.44 -0.62 -32.85
C ASN A 181 19.52 0.63 -31.93
N ASP A 182 20.14 0.52 -30.76
CA ASP A 182 20.23 1.59 -29.75
C ASP A 182 20.94 2.84 -30.31
N GLU A 183 21.91 2.64 -31.20
CA GLU A 183 22.64 3.72 -31.87
C GLU A 183 21.81 4.39 -32.98
N GLU A 184 20.99 3.64 -33.73
CA GLU A 184 20.15 4.14 -34.83
C GLU A 184 18.88 4.85 -34.32
N ILE A 185 18.29 4.37 -33.23
CA ILE A 185 17.18 5.04 -32.52
C ILE A 185 17.70 6.34 -31.89
N GLY A 186 18.86 6.30 -31.22
CA GLY A 186 19.51 7.50 -30.69
C GLY A 186 19.87 8.52 -31.77
N GLN A 187 20.34 8.07 -32.94
CA GLN A 187 20.61 8.95 -34.09
C GLN A 187 19.33 9.56 -34.67
N THR A 188 18.26 8.77 -34.81
CA THR A 188 16.97 9.26 -35.34
C THR A 188 16.36 10.32 -34.44
N ILE A 189 16.45 10.16 -33.12
CA ILE A 189 15.96 11.14 -32.14
C ILE A 189 16.79 12.43 -32.20
N ARG A 190 18.12 12.33 -32.25
CA ARG A 190 19.00 13.50 -32.41
C ARG A 190 18.74 14.24 -33.73
N ASN A 191 18.57 13.51 -34.83
CA ASN A 191 18.26 14.08 -36.14
C ASN A 191 16.89 14.76 -36.16
N THR A 192 15.90 14.20 -35.44
CA THR A 192 14.58 14.80 -35.29
C THR A 192 14.66 16.09 -34.46
N ALA A 193 15.43 16.11 -33.37
CA ALA A 193 15.64 17.33 -32.57
C ALA A 193 16.31 18.45 -33.39
N ILE A 194 17.32 18.12 -34.22
CA ILE A 194 17.97 19.07 -35.13
C ILE A 194 16.99 19.57 -36.20
N LEU A 195 16.17 18.68 -36.78
CA LEU A 195 15.16 19.06 -37.77
C LEU A 195 14.11 20.01 -37.18
N THR A 196 13.63 19.73 -35.96
CA THR A 196 12.68 20.59 -35.24
C THR A 196 13.28 21.97 -34.96
N HIS A 197 14.56 22.04 -34.58
CA HIS A 197 15.26 23.30 -34.36
C HIS A 197 15.39 24.12 -35.66
N ASN A 198 15.82 23.50 -36.76
CA ASN A 198 15.92 24.15 -38.05
C ASN A 198 14.56 24.63 -38.57
N LEU A 199 13.48 23.89 -38.28
CA LEU A 199 12.12 24.26 -38.65
C LEU A 199 11.64 25.48 -37.86
N ALA A 200 12.00 25.58 -36.58
CA ALA A 200 11.73 26.75 -35.75
C ALA A 200 12.44 28.01 -36.29
N ASP A 201 13.72 27.91 -36.63
CA ASP A 201 14.52 29.01 -37.19
C ASP A 201 13.99 29.46 -38.57
N ALA A 202 13.60 28.50 -39.41
CA ALA A 202 12.98 28.76 -40.71
C ALA A 202 11.62 29.45 -40.55
N SER A 203 10.81 29.02 -39.57
CA SER A 203 9.52 29.63 -39.24
C SER A 203 9.69 31.08 -38.76
N GLU A 204 10.70 31.37 -37.93
CA GLU A 204 11.00 32.72 -37.48
C GLU A 204 11.44 33.62 -38.65
N SER A 205 12.27 33.10 -39.55
CA SER A 205 12.74 33.82 -40.73
C SER A 205 11.59 34.12 -41.70
N LEU A 206 10.67 33.17 -41.88
CA LEU A 206 9.46 33.34 -42.69
C LEU A 206 8.50 34.36 -42.07
N ALA A 207 8.35 34.37 -40.75
CA ALA A 207 7.53 35.36 -40.05
C ALA A 207 8.06 36.78 -40.27
N LYS A 208 9.39 36.98 -40.17
CA LYS A 208 10.04 38.27 -40.45
C LYS A 208 9.87 38.70 -41.91
N ALA A 209 10.03 37.78 -42.86
CA ALA A 209 9.82 38.07 -44.28
C ALA A 209 8.37 38.46 -44.59
N ALA A 210 7.40 37.82 -43.94
CA ALA A 210 5.99 38.18 -44.07
C ALA A 210 5.70 39.57 -43.49
N GLU A 211 6.31 39.93 -42.37
CA GLU A 211 6.22 41.26 -41.76
C GLU A 211 6.83 42.36 -42.65
N ASP A 212 8.03 42.12 -43.20
CA ASP A 212 8.71 43.04 -44.12
C ASP A 212 7.89 43.28 -45.40
N LEU A 213 7.27 42.21 -45.92
CA LEU A 213 6.41 42.28 -47.10
C LEU A 213 5.11 43.06 -46.82
N ASP A 214 4.51 42.91 -45.65
CA ASP A 214 3.31 43.68 -45.25
C ASP A 214 3.60 45.19 -45.23
N VAL A 215 4.79 45.58 -44.73
CA VAL A 215 5.27 46.98 -44.73
C VAL A 215 5.51 47.52 -46.15
N LEU A 216 6.04 46.68 -47.06
CA LEU A 216 6.26 47.03 -48.47
C LEU A 216 4.93 47.17 -49.24
N ILE A 217 4.00 46.25 -49.01
CA ILE A 217 2.66 46.22 -49.60
C ILE A 217 1.82 47.43 -49.16
N ALA A 218 1.97 47.86 -47.90
CA ALA A 218 1.33 49.06 -47.40
C ALA A 218 1.84 50.36 -48.06
N ARG A 219 2.98 50.32 -48.76
CA ARG A 219 3.63 51.51 -49.34
C ARG A 219 3.40 51.73 -50.84
N ASP A 220 3.42 50.71 -51.73
CA ASP A 220 3.21 50.98 -53.18
C ASP A 220 3.04 49.74 -54.12
N ALA A 221 1.84 49.19 -54.32
CA ALA A 221 1.55 48.32 -55.48
C ALA A 221 0.05 48.16 -55.72
N THR A 222 -0.46 48.14 -56.96
CA THR A 222 -1.91 48.06 -57.25
C THR A 222 -2.31 46.89 -58.17
N GLY A 223 -1.39 45.99 -58.55
CA GLY A 223 -1.68 44.91 -59.51
C GLY A 223 -1.39 43.47 -59.03
N ALA A 224 -0.31 43.25 -58.29
CA ALA A 224 0.13 41.91 -57.82
C ALA A 224 -0.32 41.56 -56.38
N LEU A 225 -1.19 42.40 -55.79
CA LEU A 225 -1.49 42.38 -54.36
C LEU A 225 -2.45 41.28 -53.91
N THR A 226 -3.39 40.85 -54.75
CA THR A 226 -4.44 39.92 -54.31
C THR A 226 -3.89 38.52 -54.09
N GLU A 227 -3.14 38.00 -55.06
CA GLU A 227 -2.50 36.68 -55.02
C GLU A 227 -1.39 36.62 -53.95
N ALA A 228 -0.65 37.73 -53.77
CA ALA A 228 0.34 37.87 -52.71
C ALA A 228 -0.30 37.89 -51.31
N ARG A 229 -1.48 38.53 -51.15
CA ARG A 229 -2.23 38.55 -49.89
C ARG A 229 -2.81 37.19 -49.52
N GLU A 230 -3.36 36.46 -50.49
CA GLU A 230 -3.86 35.10 -50.27
C GLU A 230 -2.71 34.15 -49.88
N THR A 231 -1.60 34.19 -50.62
CA THR A 231 -0.39 33.40 -50.30
C THR A 231 0.17 33.76 -48.92
N MET A 232 0.13 35.02 -48.52
CA MET A 232 0.55 35.46 -47.19
C MET A 232 -0.38 34.98 -46.09
N ALA A 233 -1.69 34.98 -46.31
CA ALA A 233 -2.65 34.45 -45.35
C ALA A 233 -2.43 32.94 -45.13
N GLU A 234 -2.18 32.19 -46.21
CA GLU A 234 -1.86 30.76 -46.14
C GLU A 234 -0.52 30.50 -45.44
N LEU A 235 0.51 31.31 -45.74
CA LEU A 235 1.81 31.21 -45.07
C LEU A 235 1.73 31.55 -43.57
N GLN A 236 0.94 32.54 -43.17
CA GLN A 236 0.74 32.87 -41.75
C GLN A 236 0.05 31.72 -41.00
N ILE A 237 -0.92 31.06 -41.63
CA ILE A 237 -1.58 29.87 -41.06
C ILE A 237 -0.56 28.73 -40.93
N LEU A 238 0.22 28.45 -41.98
CA LEU A 238 1.24 27.41 -41.95
C LEU A 238 2.32 27.65 -40.89
N ILE A 239 2.80 28.89 -40.76
CA ILE A 239 3.76 29.29 -39.72
C ILE A 239 3.18 29.04 -38.33
N LYS A 240 1.92 29.38 -38.12
CA LYS A 240 1.23 29.16 -36.84
C LYS A 240 1.08 27.67 -36.53
N ASP A 241 0.69 26.86 -37.51
CA ASP A 241 0.54 25.41 -37.33
C ASP A 241 1.89 24.75 -37.03
N VAL A 242 2.95 25.17 -37.70
CA VAL A 242 4.33 24.70 -37.44
C VAL A 242 4.78 25.10 -36.04
N GLN A 243 4.52 26.33 -35.59
CA GLN A 243 4.84 26.77 -34.23
C GLN A 243 4.12 25.94 -33.17
N VAL A 244 2.83 25.65 -33.36
CA VAL A 244 2.05 24.80 -32.44
C VAL A 244 2.65 23.39 -32.36
N VAL A 245 2.96 22.77 -33.50
CA VAL A 245 3.56 21.43 -33.54
C VAL A 245 4.94 21.42 -32.87
N VAL A 246 5.76 22.45 -33.07
CA VAL A 246 7.08 22.56 -32.43
C VAL A 246 6.93 22.73 -30.92
N GLU A 247 6.04 23.62 -30.46
CA GLU A 247 5.84 23.92 -29.04
C GLU A 247 5.28 22.70 -28.29
N GLU A 248 4.27 22.02 -28.84
CA GLU A 248 3.63 20.84 -28.24
C GLU A 248 4.58 19.64 -28.15
N ASN A 249 5.53 19.51 -29.07
CA ASN A 249 6.44 18.36 -29.11
C ASN A 249 7.79 18.63 -28.44
N ARG A 250 8.16 19.90 -28.20
CA ARG A 250 9.46 20.27 -27.62
C ARG A 250 9.71 19.64 -26.25
N GLU A 251 8.75 19.77 -25.34
CA GLU A 251 8.91 19.30 -23.96
C GLU A 251 8.84 17.76 -23.84
N PRO A 252 7.87 17.05 -24.47
CA PRO A 252 7.87 15.58 -24.49
C PRO A 252 9.11 14.97 -25.13
N LEU A 253 9.61 15.55 -26.24
CA LEU A 253 10.82 15.07 -26.92
C LEU A 253 12.07 15.30 -26.06
N ASN A 254 12.17 16.42 -25.36
CA ASN A 254 13.31 16.68 -24.48
C ASN A 254 13.32 15.75 -23.26
N VAL A 255 12.15 15.52 -22.63
CA VAL A 255 12.01 14.57 -21.52
C VAL A 255 12.35 13.14 -21.94
N PHE A 256 11.87 12.71 -23.10
CA PHE A 256 12.17 11.37 -23.63
C PHE A 256 13.67 11.22 -23.98
N SER A 257 14.28 12.24 -24.59
CA SER A 257 15.69 12.22 -24.99
C SER A 257 16.65 12.29 -23.79
N GLU A 258 16.37 13.13 -22.79
CA GLU A 258 17.24 13.30 -21.62
C GLU A 258 17.07 12.19 -20.59
N ASN A 259 15.84 11.77 -20.32
CA ASN A 259 15.52 10.86 -19.21
C ASN A 259 15.03 9.49 -19.68
N GLY A 260 14.21 9.45 -20.73
CA GLY A 260 13.59 8.22 -21.23
C GLY A 260 14.62 7.23 -21.77
N LEU A 261 15.49 7.67 -22.71
CA LEU A 261 16.49 6.80 -23.33
C LEU A 261 17.52 6.25 -22.32
N ALA A 262 17.92 7.06 -21.34
CA ALA A 262 18.86 6.64 -20.30
C ALA A 262 18.29 5.55 -19.37
N GLN A 263 16.96 5.49 -19.21
CA GLN A 263 16.28 4.55 -18.33
C GLN A 263 15.91 3.23 -19.02
N VAL A 264 15.78 3.22 -20.35
CA VAL A 264 15.45 2.02 -21.14
C VAL A 264 16.49 0.91 -20.93
N GLY A 265 17.78 1.22 -21.01
CA GLY A 265 18.86 0.23 -20.84
C GLY A 265 18.85 -0.47 -19.45
N PRO A 266 18.91 0.29 -18.34
CA PRO A 266 18.85 -0.26 -16.98
C PRO A 266 17.57 -1.05 -16.70
N THR A 267 16.40 -0.54 -17.11
CA THR A 267 15.12 -1.24 -16.90
C THR A 267 15.05 -2.56 -17.67
N LEU A 268 15.58 -2.61 -18.90
CA LEU A 268 15.68 -3.86 -19.67
C LEU A 268 16.65 -4.85 -19.02
N ALA A 269 17.75 -4.37 -18.43
CA ALA A 269 18.70 -5.21 -17.70
C ALA A 269 18.09 -5.78 -16.41
N GLU A 270 17.31 -5.00 -15.67
CA GLU A 270 16.58 -5.43 -14.48
C GLU A 270 15.47 -6.42 -14.81
N ALA A 271 14.68 -6.16 -15.85
CA ALA A 271 13.68 -7.09 -16.36
C ALA A 271 14.33 -8.45 -16.70
N ARG A 272 15.45 -8.45 -17.43
CA ARG A 272 16.20 -9.68 -17.73
C ARG A 272 16.68 -10.43 -16.48
N ARG A 273 17.08 -9.73 -15.41
CA ARG A 273 17.47 -10.38 -14.15
C ARG A 273 16.27 -11.01 -13.46
N ALA A 274 15.18 -10.26 -13.33
CA ALA A 274 13.94 -10.75 -12.72
C ALA A 274 13.41 -11.99 -13.46
N PHE A 275 13.46 -11.99 -14.80
CA PHE A 275 13.02 -13.14 -15.60
C PHE A 275 13.94 -14.36 -15.47
N ARG A 276 15.26 -14.19 -15.33
CA ARG A 276 16.16 -15.33 -15.06
C ARG A 276 15.89 -15.95 -13.70
N THR A 277 15.70 -15.13 -12.68
CA THR A 277 15.34 -15.62 -11.35
C THR A 277 14.00 -16.36 -11.37
N LEU A 278 13.03 -15.87 -12.16
CA LEU A 278 11.76 -16.56 -12.35
C LEU A 278 11.93 -17.91 -13.06
N ASP A 279 12.71 -17.98 -14.15
CA ASP A 279 13.01 -19.23 -14.88
C ASP A 279 13.73 -20.24 -13.98
N GLU A 280 14.68 -19.81 -13.14
CA GLU A 280 15.35 -20.66 -12.15
C GLU A 280 14.36 -21.22 -11.12
N VAL A 281 13.47 -20.39 -10.58
CA VAL A 281 12.44 -20.83 -9.63
C VAL A 281 11.46 -21.81 -10.28
N LEU A 282 11.02 -21.55 -11.51
CA LEU A 282 10.09 -22.43 -12.21
C LEU A 282 10.72 -23.79 -12.51
N ARG A 283 12.00 -23.83 -12.91
CA ARG A 283 12.74 -25.09 -13.11
C ARG A 283 12.98 -25.84 -11.81
N GLU A 284 13.23 -25.13 -10.71
CA GLU A 284 13.42 -25.76 -9.39
C GLU A 284 12.11 -26.37 -8.89
N ILE A 285 10.98 -25.69 -9.09
CA ILE A 285 9.64 -26.20 -8.77
C ILE A 285 9.27 -27.41 -9.65
N ASP A 286 9.61 -27.40 -10.94
CA ASP A 286 9.40 -28.55 -11.83
C ASP A 286 10.24 -29.76 -11.40
N ARG A 287 11.46 -29.51 -10.90
CA ARG A 287 12.40 -30.55 -10.50
C ARG A 287 12.11 -31.14 -9.11
N ASP A 288 11.69 -30.33 -8.15
CA ASP A 288 11.29 -30.76 -6.79
C ASP A 288 10.14 -29.91 -6.22
N PRO A 289 8.90 -30.18 -6.63
CA PRO A 289 7.73 -29.41 -6.19
C PRO A 289 7.42 -29.62 -4.70
N ARG A 290 7.83 -30.75 -4.11
CA ARG A 290 7.56 -31.07 -2.69
C ARG A 290 8.59 -30.44 -1.77
N GLY A 291 9.88 -30.46 -2.12
CA GLY A 291 10.94 -29.85 -1.32
C GLY A 291 10.82 -28.33 -1.20
N TYR A 292 10.42 -27.66 -2.27
CA TYR A 292 10.25 -26.19 -2.26
C TYR A 292 9.04 -25.73 -1.43
N LEU A 293 7.91 -26.44 -1.51
CA LEU A 293 6.68 -26.06 -0.78
C LEU A 293 6.71 -26.41 0.71
N LEU A 294 7.50 -27.42 1.11
CA LEU A 294 7.56 -27.89 2.49
C LEU A 294 8.74 -27.32 3.29
N ASN A 295 9.64 -26.55 2.66
CA ASN A 295 10.84 -25.98 3.27
C ASN A 295 11.64 -27.01 4.10
N GLU A 296 11.69 -28.27 3.64
CA GLU A 296 12.54 -29.29 4.24
C GLU A 296 13.93 -29.17 3.64
N SER A 297 14.67 -28.17 4.12
CA SER A 297 16.13 -28.07 3.95
C SER A 297 16.77 -29.32 4.56
N THR A 298 16.82 -30.41 3.80
CA THR A 298 17.51 -31.62 4.24
C THR A 298 18.99 -31.26 4.30
N PRO A 299 19.62 -31.20 5.48
CA PRO A 299 21.03 -30.84 5.56
C PRO A 299 21.80 -31.97 4.86
N GLN A 300 22.54 -31.65 3.80
CA GLN A 300 23.51 -32.59 3.25
C GLN A 300 24.56 -32.84 4.34
N VAL A 301 24.42 -33.98 5.02
CA VAL A 301 25.47 -34.53 5.89
C VAL A 301 26.60 -34.92 4.95
N ASN A 302 27.58 -34.03 4.85
CA ASN A 302 28.85 -34.31 4.18
C ASN A 302 29.54 -35.40 4.99
N GLY A 303 29.46 -36.63 4.50
CA GLY A 303 30.13 -37.79 5.08
C GLY A 303 31.64 -37.55 5.03
N GLY A 304 32.23 -37.27 6.20
CA GLY A 304 33.67 -37.28 6.38
C GLY A 304 34.23 -38.64 5.97
N GLN A 305 35.17 -38.61 5.04
CA GLN A 305 35.99 -39.77 4.70
C GLN A 305 36.93 -40.04 5.89
N GLU A 306 36.82 -41.23 6.47
CA GLU A 306 37.90 -41.88 7.25
C GLU A 306 39.02 -42.36 6.32
#